data_AF-A0A0C2JKV9-F1
#
_entry.id   AF-A0A0C2JKV9-F1
#
_cell.length_a   1.000
_cell.length_b   1.000
_cell.length_c   1.000
_cell.angle_alpha   90.00
_cell.angle_beta   90.00
_cell.angle_gamma   90.00
#
_symmetry.space_group_name_H-M   'P 1'
#
loop_
_entity.id
_entity.type
_entity.pdbx_description
1 polymer ?
#
loop_
_entity_poly.entity_id
_entity_poly.type
_entity_poly.pdbx_seq_one_letter_code
_entity_poly.pdbx_strand_id
1 'polypeptide(L)'
;MKPALLVAPRVRALGVLPRAVQQRLARRPRFHVHITPTGSSGNNRVECWFASLAAELARRGVHTSVAALEKDVRAWTEECNDDRPFVSRELAEEILDSLARYLLRISDAGH
;
A
#
# COMPACT_ATOMS: atom_id res chain seq x y z
N MET A 1 42.14 -13.05 9.28
CA MET A 1 41.38 -11.91 9.87
C MET A 1 40.12 -11.71 9.04
N LYS A 2 38.93 -11.97 9.59
CA LYS A 2 37.65 -11.61 8.94
C LYS A 2 37.38 -10.13 9.24
N PRO A 3 37.14 -9.25 8.25
CA PRO A 3 36.68 -7.92 8.55
C PRO A 3 35.26 -8.03 9.11
N ALA A 4 35.04 -7.41 10.27
CA ALA A 4 33.73 -7.26 10.87
C ALA A 4 32.83 -6.49 9.90
N LEU A 5 31.84 -7.16 9.34
CA LEU A 5 30.75 -6.52 8.63
C LEU A 5 29.92 -5.79 9.69
N LEU A 6 30.22 -4.51 9.89
CA LEU A 6 29.39 -3.59 10.65
C LEU A 6 28.04 -3.51 9.93
N VAL A 7 27.05 -4.30 10.37
CA VAL A 7 25.67 -4.15 9.92
C VAL A 7 25.12 -2.89 10.59
N ALA A 8 25.43 -1.74 10.00
CA ALA A 8 24.73 -0.50 10.31
C ALA A 8 23.24 -0.70 9.97
N PRO A 9 22.29 -0.31 10.85
CA PRO A 9 20.88 -0.43 10.52
C PRO A 9 20.61 0.46 9.30
N ARG A 10 19.95 -0.11 8.28
CA ARG A 10 19.43 0.60 7.11
C ARG A 10 18.43 1.67 7.57
N VAL A 11 18.91 2.88 7.88
CA VAL A 11 18.08 4.07 8.15
C VAL A 11 17.92 4.93 6.88
N ARG A 12 18.23 4.39 5.70
CA ARG A 12 18.06 5.09 4.41
C ARG A 12 16.66 4.85 3.83
N ALA A 13 15.62 5.14 4.63
CA ALA A 13 14.22 4.98 4.22
C ALA A 13 13.23 5.92 4.96
N LEU A 14 13.71 6.77 5.86
CA LEU A 14 12.85 7.55 6.75
C LEU A 14 12.63 9.01 6.31
N GLY A 15 13.19 9.43 5.17
CA GLY A 15 13.22 10.85 4.75
C GLY A 15 11.85 11.52 4.59
N VAL A 16 10.77 10.74 4.47
CA VAL A 16 9.39 11.24 4.31
C VAL A 16 8.57 11.21 5.60
N LEU A 17 9.06 10.58 6.68
CA LEU A 17 8.33 10.50 7.95
C LEU A 17 8.72 11.65 8.89
N PRO A 18 7.77 12.24 9.65
CA PRO A 18 8.09 13.24 10.66
C PRO A 18 9.15 12.72 11.65
N ARG A 19 10.07 13.60 12.07
CA ARG A 19 11.21 13.23 12.93
C ARG A 19 10.80 12.47 14.20
N ALA A 20 9.66 12.84 14.80
CA ALA A 20 9.11 12.14 15.96
C ALA A 20 8.74 10.68 15.67
N VAL A 21 8.21 10.39 14.49
CA VAL A 21 7.89 9.04 14.03
C VAL A 21 9.18 8.24 13.79
N GLN A 22 10.17 8.85 13.15
CA GLN A 22 11.48 8.21 12.92
C GLN A 22 12.12 7.77 14.23
N GLN A 23 12.16 8.65 15.23
CA GLN A 23 12.69 8.35 16.57
C GLN A 23 11.90 7.24 17.26
N ARG A 24 10.57 7.24 17.12
CA ARG A 24 9.70 6.24 17.73
C ARG A 24 9.93 4.84 17.13
N LEU A 25 10.18 4.76 15.82
CA LEU A 25 10.49 3.51 15.11
C LEU A 25 11.91 3.02 15.37
N ALA A 26 12.90 3.93 15.41
CA ALA A 26 14.27 3.58 15.75
C ALA A 26 14.41 2.92 17.15
N ARG A 27 13.56 3.33 18.10
CA ARG A 27 13.48 2.72 19.44
C ARG A 27 12.82 1.33 19.46
N ARG A 28 12.25 0.84 18.35
CA ARG A 28 11.51 -0.42 18.27
C ARG A 28 11.99 -1.26 17.08
N PRO A 29 13.08 -2.03 17.23
CA PRO A 29 13.73 -2.76 16.13
C PRO A 29 12.89 -3.89 15.52
N ARG A 30 11.77 -4.27 16.15
CA ARG A 30 10.81 -5.24 15.61
C ARG A 30 10.03 -4.73 14.40
N PHE A 31 10.04 -3.43 14.14
CA PHE A 31 9.34 -2.83 13.00
C PHE A 31 10.30 -2.60 11.84
N HIS A 32 10.04 -3.24 10.71
CA HIS A 32 10.73 -2.99 9.45
C HIS A 32 9.84 -2.14 8.55
N VAL A 33 10.32 -0.95 8.17
CA VAL A 33 9.59 -0.05 7.28
C VAL A 33 9.91 -0.44 5.84
N HIS A 34 8.88 -0.86 5.10
CA HIS A 34 8.95 -1.00 3.65
C HIS A 34 8.51 0.31 3.01
N ILE A 35 9.28 0.82 2.04
CA ILE A 35 8.85 1.96 1.24
C ILE A 35 8.08 1.42 0.05
N THR A 36 6.84 1.89 -0.10
CA THR A 36 6.12 1.84 -1.37
C THR A 36 6.56 3.06 -2.19
N PRO A 37 7.14 2.90 -3.39
CA PRO A 37 7.51 4.03 -4.24
C PRO A 37 6.30 4.91 -4.55
N THR A 38 6.53 6.22 -4.69
CA THR A 38 5.50 7.17 -5.12
C THR A 38 4.90 6.72 -6.46
N GLY A 39 3.57 6.71 -6.56
CA GLY A 39 2.86 6.26 -7.76
C GLY A 39 2.66 4.74 -7.85
N SER A 40 3.07 3.96 -6.84
CA SER A 40 2.82 2.51 -6.76
C SER A 40 1.68 2.15 -5.79
N SER A 41 0.62 2.96 -5.75
CA SER A 41 -0.55 2.80 -4.89
C SER A 41 -1.22 1.42 -5.03
N GLY A 42 -1.23 0.86 -6.26
CA GLY A 42 -1.81 -0.46 -6.52
C GLY A 42 -1.13 -1.63 -5.79
N ASN A 43 0.14 -1.47 -5.40
CA ASN A 43 0.85 -2.48 -4.60
C ASN A 43 0.62 -2.30 -3.08
N ASN A 44 0.03 -1.17 -2.68
CA ASN A 44 -0.33 -0.92 -1.29
C ASN A 44 -1.68 -1.56 -0.97
N ARG A 45 -1.66 -2.73 -0.34
CA ARG A 45 -2.87 -3.47 0.05
C ARG A 45 -3.84 -2.66 0.91
N VAL A 46 -3.35 -1.70 1.70
CA VAL A 46 -4.21 -0.82 2.51
C VAL A 46 -5.01 0.13 1.62
N GLU A 47 -4.41 0.67 0.56
CA GLU A 47 -5.11 1.55 -0.38
C GLU A 47 -6.15 0.78 -1.20
N CYS A 48 -5.83 -0.43 -1.65
CA CYS A 48 -6.81 -1.31 -2.30
C CYS A 48 -7.99 -1.63 -1.38
N TRP A 49 -7.73 -1.92 -0.11
CA TRP A 49 -8.78 -2.17 0.89
C TRP A 49 -9.71 -0.97 1.05
N PHE A 50 -9.17 0.25 1.13
CA PHE A 50 -10.00 1.47 1.18
C PHE A 50 -10.78 1.72 -0.11
N ALA A 51 -10.22 1.38 -1.28
CA ALA A 51 -10.92 1.49 -2.54
C ALA A 51 -12.16 0.57 -2.60
N SER A 52 -12.04 -0.67 -2.09
CA SER A 52 -13.15 -1.61 -1.95
C SER A 52 -14.21 -1.10 -0.96
N LEU A 53 -13.78 -0.64 0.23
CA LEU A 53 -14.69 -0.05 1.22
C LEU A 53 -15.51 1.11 0.63
N ALA A 54 -14.85 1.98 -0.13
CA ALA A 54 -15.52 3.10 -0.78
C ALA A 54 -16.49 2.65 -1.88
N ALA A 55 -16.13 1.63 -2.66
CA ALA A 55 -16.95 1.11 -3.76
C ALA A 55 -18.20 0.37 -3.28
N GLU A 56 -18.07 -0.41 -2.22
CA GLU A 56 -19.10 -1.35 -1.78
C GLU A 56 -19.97 -0.77 -0.66
N LEU A 57 -19.37 -0.04 0.28
CA LEU A 57 -20.06 0.49 1.44
C LEU A 57 -20.33 2.00 1.30
N ALA A 58 -19.28 2.82 1.25
CA ALA A 58 -19.44 4.26 1.46
C ALA A 58 -20.21 4.97 0.34
N ARG A 59 -20.02 4.58 -0.94
CA ARG A 59 -20.71 5.20 -2.08
C ARG A 59 -22.11 4.64 -2.34
N ARG A 60 -22.44 3.47 -1.78
CA ARG A 60 -23.72 2.78 -1.99
C ARG A 60 -24.65 2.89 -0.78
N GLY A 61 -24.10 3.13 0.40
CA GLY A 61 -24.82 3.24 1.65
C GLY A 61 -25.37 4.65 1.91
N VAL A 62 -26.48 4.71 2.66
CA VAL A 62 -27.00 5.94 3.26
C VAL A 62 -26.83 5.79 4.78
N HIS A 63 -25.82 6.46 5.33
CA HIS A 63 -25.51 6.38 6.76
C HIS A 63 -26.09 7.62 7.45
N THR A 64 -27.07 7.40 8.33
CA THR A 64 -27.84 8.48 8.98
C THR A 64 -27.12 9.10 10.19
N SER A 65 -26.01 8.51 10.63
CA SER A 65 -25.17 9.01 11.72
C SER A 65 -23.76 8.43 11.65
N VAL A 66 -22.82 9.03 12.37
CA VAL A 66 -21.46 8.49 12.54
C VAL A 66 -21.48 7.11 13.18
N ALA A 67 -22.32 6.89 14.19
CA ALA A 67 -22.45 5.60 14.85
C ALA A 67 -22.97 4.50 13.90
N ALA A 68 -23.89 4.85 13.00
CA ALA A 68 -24.36 3.93 11.96
C ALA A 68 -23.22 3.59 10.99
N LEU A 69 -22.48 4.59 10.50
CA LEU A 69 -21.32 4.36 9.64
C LEU A 69 -20.26 3.47 10.32
N GLU A 70 -19.93 3.72 11.58
CA GLU A 70 -18.97 2.90 12.32
C GLU A 70 -19.42 1.45 12.47
N LYS A 71 -20.72 1.23 12.72
CA LYS A 71 -21.30 -0.11 12.79
C LYS A 71 -21.17 -0.82 11.44
N ASP A 72 -21.53 -0.13 10.36
CA ASP A 72 -21.52 -0.68 9.01
C ASP A 72 -20.08 -0.99 8.55
N VAL A 73 -19.11 -0.14 8.88
CA VAL A 73 -17.68 -0.38 8.59
C VAL A 73 -17.16 -1.61 9.34
N ARG A 74 -17.54 -1.79 10.61
CA ARG A 74 -17.14 -3.00 11.38
C ARG A 74 -17.73 -4.27 10.77
N ALA A 75 -19.02 -4.26 10.46
CA ALA A 75 -19.69 -5.40 9.83
C ALA A 75 -19.06 -5.75 8.46
N TRP A 76 -18.85 -4.74 7.59
CA TRP A 76 -18.18 -4.95 6.30
C TRP A 76 -16.74 -5.46 6.49
N THR A 77 -16.02 -4.98 7.51
CA THR A 77 -14.65 -5.45 7.81
C THR A 77 -14.63 -6.93 8.20
N GLU A 78 -15.60 -7.39 9.01
CA GLU A 78 -15.75 -8.81 9.36
C GLU A 78 -16.01 -9.65 8.11
N GLU A 79 -16.95 -9.22 7.26
CA GLU A 79 -17.28 -9.89 6.00
C GLU A 79 -16.11 -9.95 4.99
N CYS A 80 -15.25 -8.92 4.98
CA CYS A 80 -14.06 -8.85 4.14
C CYS A 80 -12.86 -9.63 4.68
N ASN A 81 -12.86 -9.95 5.98
CA ASN A 81 -11.81 -10.76 6.61
C ASN A 81 -12.11 -12.26 6.54
N ASP A 82 -13.36 -12.66 6.30
CA ASP A 82 -13.74 -14.04 6.00
C ASP A 82 -13.23 -14.46 4.62
N ASP A 83 -12.18 -15.29 4.59
CA ASP A 83 -11.55 -16.12 3.52
C ASP A 83 -11.82 -15.78 2.04
N ARG A 84 -12.08 -14.51 1.73
CA ARG A 84 -12.13 -13.93 0.40
C ARG A 84 -10.77 -13.27 0.21
N PRO A 85 -9.75 -14.00 -0.29
CA PRO A 85 -8.49 -13.36 -0.58
C PRO A 85 -8.79 -12.20 -1.51
N PHE A 86 -8.38 -11.00 -1.12
CA PHE A 86 -8.29 -9.83 -2.01
C PHE A 86 -7.32 -10.21 -3.14
N VAL A 87 -7.83 -10.94 -4.13
CA VAL A 87 -7.14 -11.24 -5.37
C VAL A 87 -7.39 -10.02 -6.24
N SER A 88 -6.53 -9.02 -6.10
CA SER A 88 -6.36 -8.07 -7.20
C SER A 88 -5.75 -8.86 -8.36
N ARG A 89 -6.62 -9.38 -9.23
CA ARG A 89 -6.25 -10.01 -10.49
C ARG A 89 -6.11 -8.91 -11.52
N GLU A 90 -5.13 -8.05 -11.34
CA GLU A 90 -4.50 -7.49 -12.53
C GLU A 90 -3.55 -8.61 -12.97
N LEU A 91 -3.88 -9.29 -14.08
CA LEU A 91 -3.02 -10.37 -14.56
C LEU A 91 -1.64 -9.75 -14.78
N ALA A 92 -0.57 -10.36 -14.27
CA ALA A 92 0.77 -9.80 -14.43
C ALA A 92 1.06 -9.41 -15.90
N GLU A 93 0.47 -10.17 -16.84
CA GLU A 93 0.48 -9.90 -18.27
C GLU A 93 -0.18 -8.57 -18.67
N GLU A 94 -1.32 -8.18 -18.10
CA GLU A 94 -1.95 -6.88 -18.40
C GLU A 94 -1.09 -5.69 -17.96
N ILE A 95 -0.45 -5.81 -16.78
CA ILE A 95 0.50 -4.81 -16.30
C ILE A 95 1.72 -4.76 -17.23
N LEU A 96 2.28 -5.91 -17.59
CA LEU A 96 3.45 -6.00 -18.47
C LEU A 96 3.14 -5.47 -19.87
N ASP A 97 1.97 -5.76 -20.43
CA ASP A 97 1.53 -5.24 -21.73
C ASP A 97 1.28 -3.73 -21.70
N SER A 98 0.71 -3.23 -20.60
CA SER A 98 0.52 -1.78 -20.39
C SER A 98 1.87 -1.06 -20.32
N LEU A 99 2.83 -1.62 -19.58
CA LEU A 99 4.19 -1.12 -19.51
C LEU A 99 4.91 -1.19 -20.85
N ALA A 100 4.81 -2.31 -21.58
CA ALA A 100 5.40 -2.45 -22.91
C ALA A 100 4.88 -1.39 -23.89
N ARG A 101 3.56 -1.17 -23.93
CA ARG A 101 2.93 -0.10 -24.73
C ARG A 101 3.41 1.29 -24.33
N TYR A 102 3.52 1.55 -23.03
CA TYR A 102 4.02 2.82 -22.52
C TYR A 102 5.48 3.07 -22.92
N LEU A 103 6.35 2.06 -22.73
CA LEU A 103 7.78 2.12 -23.04
C LEU A 103 8.02 2.32 -24.54
N LEU A 104 7.27 1.62 -25.41
CA LEU A 104 7.34 1.80 -26.86
C LEU A 104 6.98 3.23 -27.29
N ARG A 105 5.95 3.83 -26.66
CA ARG A 105 5.54 5.20 -26.96
C ARG A 105 6.59 6.24 -26.60
N ILE A 106 7.35 6.03 -25.53
CA ILE A 106 8.39 6.98 -25.10
C ILE A 106 9.74 6.72 -25.77
N SER A 107 10.03 5.49 -26.21
CA SER A 107 11.28 5.17 -26.92
C SER A 107 11.31 5.74 -28.34
N ASP A 108 10.15 5.94 -28.97
CA ASP A 108 10.02 6.54 -30.31
C ASP A 108 9.98 8.09 -30.26
N ALA A 109 9.87 8.67 -29.06
CA ALA A 109 10.00 10.10 -28.82
C ALA A 109 11.49 10.46 -28.67
N GLY A 110 12.21 10.44 -29.79
CA GLY A 110 13.66 10.59 -29.89
C GLY A 110 14.27 11.58 -28.90
N HIS A 111 15.18 11.06 -28.06
CA HIS A 111 16.27 11.79 -27.43
C HIS A 111 17.57 11.21 -27.96
#